data_AF-X1R8J9-F1
#
_entry.id   AF-X1R8J9-F1
#
_cell.length_a   1.000
_cell.length_b   1.000
_cell.length_c   1.000
_cell.angle_alpha   90.00
_cell.angle_beta   90.00
_cell.angle_gamma   90.00
#
_symmetry.space_group_name_H-M   'P 1'
#
loop_
_entity.id
_entity.type
_entity.pdbx_description
1 polymer ?
#
loop_
_entity_poly.entity_id
_entity_poly.type
_entity_poly.pdbx_seq_one_letter_code
_entity_poly.pdbx_strand_id
1 'polypeptide(L)' 'NIIQNVVKALDLDSERRCQLIKKKTPKMFHGLAEEFSSTKESQRYAEFADGTMIYFQYVLQKE' A
#
# COMPACT_ATOMS: atom_id res chain seq x y z
N ASN A 1 -8.55 -15.06 3.80
CA ASN A 1 -8.18 -13.68 4.15
C ASN A 1 -6.66 -13.55 3.95
N ILE A 2 -6.22 -12.76 2.96
CA ILE A 2 -4.79 -12.62 2.59
C ILE A 2 -4.15 -11.34 3.15
N ILE A 3 -4.83 -10.60 4.04
CA ILE A 3 -4.42 -9.26 4.47
C ILE A 3 -3.01 -9.24 5.07
N GLN A 4 -2.64 -10.25 5.85
CA GLN A 4 -1.29 -10.37 6.43
C GLN A 4 -0.20 -10.53 5.36
N ASN A 5 -0.50 -11.24 4.26
CA ASN A 5 0.41 -11.35 3.12
C ASN A 5 0.53 -10.01 2.38
N VAL A 6 -0.57 -9.26 2.28
CA VAL A 6 -0.59 -7.92 1.69
C VAL A 6 0.28 -6.97 2.53
N VAL A 7 0.07 -6.91 3.85
CA VAL A 7 0.85 -6.07 4.77
C VAL A 7 2.35 -6.39 4.69
N LYS A 8 2.70 -7.68 4.67
CA LYS A 8 4.09 -8.11 4.51
C LYS A 8 4.70 -7.69 3.17
N ALA A 9 3.93 -7.78 2.08
CA ALA A 9 4.39 -7.33 0.76
C ALA A 9 4.56 -5.79 0.71
N LEU A 10 3.65 -5.05 1.33
CA LEU A 10 3.76 -3.59 1.46
C LEU A 10 5.01 -3.19 2.25
N ASP A 11 5.31 -3.88 3.34
CA ASP A 11 6.50 -3.63 4.16
C ASP A 11 7.79 -3.84 3.38
N LEU A 12 7.92 -4.99 2.70
CA LEU A 12 9.10 -5.33 1.89
C LEU A 12 9.34 -4.36 0.73
N ASP A 13 8.30 -3.77 0.16
CA ASP A 13 8.39 -2.89 -1.02
C ASP A 13 8.37 -1.39 -0.68
N SER A 14 8.15 -1.03 0.59
CA SER A 14 7.90 0.35 1.02
C SER A 14 9.05 1.29 0.65
N GLU A 15 10.30 0.90 0.91
CA GLU A 15 11.46 1.75 0.64
C GLU A 15 11.58 2.10 -0.85
N ARG A 16 11.42 1.09 -1.72
CA ARG A 16 11.46 1.28 -3.17
C ARG A 16 10.35 2.22 -3.63
N ARG A 17 9.15 2.11 -3.06
CA ARG A 17 8.02 3.02 -3.37
C ARG A 17 8.32 4.45 -2.95
N CYS A 18 8.83 4.67 -1.74
CA CYS A 18 9.22 6.00 -1.25
C CYS A 18 10.26 6.65 -2.18
N GLN A 19 11.27 5.90 -2.64
CA GLN A 19 12.26 6.40 -3.59
C GLN A 19 11.64 6.77 -4.94
N LEU A 20 10.71 5.96 -5.45
CA LEU A 20 10.00 6.24 -6.70
C LEU A 20 9.10 7.47 -6.61
N ILE A 21 8.40 7.65 -5.49
CA ILE A 21 7.57 8.84 -5.23
C ILE A 21 8.44 10.09 -5.23
N LYS A 22 9.55 10.08 -4.48
CA LYS A 22 10.50 11.20 -4.43
C LYS A 22 11.07 11.56 -5.81
N LYS A 23 11.30 10.54 -6.66
CA LYS A 23 11.87 10.70 -8.00
C LYS A 23 10.86 11.17 -9.05
N LYS A 24 9.61 10.70 -8.99
CA LYS A 24 8.65 10.83 -10.09
C LYS A 24 7.48 11.78 -9.79
N THR A 25 7.23 12.06 -8.53
CA THR A 25 6.09 12.88 -8.09
C THR A 25 6.59 14.26 -7.64
N PRO A 26 5.90 15.36 -7.98
CA PRO A 26 6.18 16.67 -7.41
C PRO A 26 6.06 16.66 -5.87
N LYS A 27 6.91 17.40 -5.17
CA LYS A 27 6.96 17.41 -3.69
C LYS A 27 5.61 17.64 -3.01
N MET A 28 4.79 18.53 -3.57
CA MET A 28 3.44 18.83 -3.07
C MET A 28 2.54 17.60 -2.99
N PHE A 29 2.76 16.60 -3.85
CA PHE A 29 1.96 15.38 -3.93
C PHE A 29 2.61 14.17 -3.25
N HIS A 30 3.75 14.32 -2.56
CA HIS A 30 4.44 13.19 -1.93
C HIS A 30 3.57 12.49 -0.90
N GLY A 31 2.95 13.23 0.03
CA GLY A 31 2.07 12.63 1.04
C GLY A 31 0.88 11.89 0.45
N LEU A 32 0.22 12.46 -0.58
CA LEU A 32 -0.88 11.78 -1.27
C LEU A 32 -0.41 10.51 -1.99
N ALA A 33 0.77 10.55 -2.60
CA ALA A 33 1.33 9.40 -3.30
C ALA A 33 1.79 8.31 -2.33
N GLU A 34 2.32 8.67 -1.16
CA GLU A 34 2.67 7.75 -0.07
C GLU A 34 1.42 7.06 0.48
N GLU A 35 0.38 7.83 0.76
CA GLU A 35 -0.92 7.32 1.22
C GLU A 35 -1.57 6.38 0.19
N PHE A 36 -1.61 6.80 -1.08
CA PHE A 36 -2.10 5.98 -2.18
C PHE A 36 -1.29 4.68 -2.33
N SER A 37 0.03 4.77 -2.20
CA SER A 37 0.93 3.63 -2.36
C SER A 37 1.05 2.77 -1.11
N SER A 38 0.34 3.09 -0.03
CA SER A 38 0.36 2.36 1.25
C SER A 38 1.78 2.08 1.76
N THR A 39 2.64 3.11 1.72
CA THR A 39 3.99 3.01 2.29
C THR A 39 3.89 2.81 3.80
N LYS A 40 4.92 2.22 4.42
CA LYS A 40 4.91 1.79 5.82
C LYS A 40 4.47 2.87 6.83
N GLU A 41 4.81 4.12 6.55
CA GLU A 41 4.49 5.27 7.41
C GLU A 41 3.12 5.91 7.10
N SER A 42 2.40 5.40 6.09
CA SER A 42 1.13 5.97 5.67
C SER A 42 -0.03 5.47 6.53
N GLN A 43 -1.11 6.26 6.60
CA GLN A 43 -2.32 5.86 7.31
C GLN A 43 -2.93 4.61 6.66
N ARG A 44 -2.96 4.55 5.32
CA ARG A 44 -3.43 3.37 4.60
C ARG A 44 -2.72 2.07 4.98
N TYR A 45 -1.41 2.11 5.21
CA TYR A 45 -0.68 0.93 5.69
C TYR A 45 -1.16 0.51 7.09
N ALA A 46 -1.33 1.47 8.00
CA ALA A 46 -1.85 1.22 9.34
C ALA A 46 -3.25 0.58 9.29
N GLU A 47 -4.15 1.09 8.43
CA GLU A 47 -5.50 0.54 8.27
C GLU A 47 -5.49 -0.90 7.72
N PHE A 48 -4.52 -1.26 6.88
CA PHE A 48 -4.33 -2.66 6.47
C PHE A 48 -3.73 -3.52 7.59
N ALA A 49 -2.83 -2.96 8.40
CA ALA A 49 -2.13 -3.68 9.46
C ALA A 49 -3.04 -3.96 10.67
N ASP A 50 -3.87 -3.00 11.07
CA ASP A 50 -4.84 -3.13 12.16
C ASP A 50 -6.15 -3.82 11.74
N GLY A 51 -6.34 -4.02 10.43
CA GLY A 51 -7.48 -4.72 9.86
C GLY A 51 -8.75 -3.89 9.74
N THR A 52 -8.68 -2.58 9.94
CA THR A 52 -9.80 -1.66 9.71
C THR A 52 -10.11 -1.48 8.22
N MET A 53 -9.12 -1.67 7.34
CA MET A 53 -9.30 -1.70 5.90
C MET A 53 -9.71 -3.09 5.40
N ILE A 54 -10.87 -3.17 4.75
CA ILE A 54 -11.37 -4.41 4.16
C ILE A 54 -10.69 -4.65 2.81
N TYR A 55 -9.85 -5.69 2.75
CA TYR A 55 -9.23 -6.13 1.50
C TYR A 55 -10.12 -7.17 0.79
N PHE A 56 -10.80 -6.76 -0.29
CA PHE A 56 -11.59 -7.66 -1.10
C PHE A 56 -10.70 -8.46 -2.07
N GLN A 57 -10.88 -9.79 -2.11
CA GLN A 57 -10.20 -10.68 -3.05
C GLN A 57 -11.25 -11.44 -3.84
N TYR A 58 -11.18 -11.34 -5.17
CA TYR A 58 -12.05 -12.07 -6.09
C TYR A 58 -11.22 -13.04 -6.91
N VAL A 59 -11.69 -14.28 -7.05
CA VAL A 59 -11.11 -15.28 -7.95
C VAL A 59 -12.10 -15.47 -9.09
N LEU A 60 -11.78 -14.91 -10.25
CA LEU A 60 -12.60 -15.06 -11.45
C LEU A 60 -12.27 -16.41 -12.10
N GLN A 61 -13.28 -17.26 -12.28
CA GLN A 61 -13.18 -18.53 -13.01
C GLN A 61 -13.96 -18.39 -14.31
N LYS A 62 -13.37 -18.83 -15.42
CA LYS A 62 -14.10 -18.99 -16.69
C LYS A 62 -14.95 -20.24 -16.59
N GLU A 63 -16.20 -20.14 -17.03
CA GLU A 63 -17.07 -21.29 -17.31
C GLU A 63 -16.53 -22.11 -18.48
#